data_AF-A0A6I2L046-F1
#
_entry.id   AF-A0A6I2L046-F1
#
_cell.length_a   1.000
_cell.length_b   1.000
_cell.length_c   1.000
_cell.angle_alpha   90.00
_cell.angle_beta   90.00
_cell.angle_gamma   90.00
#
_symmetry.space_group_name_H-M   'P 1'
#
loop_
_entity.id
_entity.type
_entity.pdbx_description
1 polymer ?
#
loop_
_entity_poly.entity_id
_entity_poly.type
_entity_poly.pdbx_seq_one_letter_code
_entity_poly.pdbx_strand_id
1 'polypeptide(L)'
;MMSEFAPVMAACEAGRHDDALQLLLALFERADHSPHDDSLFFITMFQWGMMLKEYPPARVAMRRVRDEQAARLLAGEIVFGATEKRWPRSRFQVIAGMDGKLGASRATYELFLQLRVAWPQAAQRDAFLALEAMVEAGDYALAETYLGDPLAGLDRLNECALTHVLIPPSRQPPRLAAELTNFSKDVRLLCVVHRGLGRADAADTLRTAALAGIVSDDLRAWAVRELDEPGALFRELSARDEESL
;
A
#
# COMPACT_ATOMS: atom_id res chain seq x y z
N MET A 1 -8.45 15.98 -16.70
CA MET A 1 -8.25 14.83 -15.78
C MET A 1 -9.53 13.99 -15.63
N MET A 2 -10.65 14.50 -15.08
CA MET A 2 -11.92 13.72 -14.99
C MET A 2 -12.51 13.30 -16.37
N SER A 3 -12.22 14.05 -17.43
CA SER A 3 -12.71 13.77 -18.78
C SER A 3 -12.28 12.42 -19.35
N GLU A 4 -11.13 11.86 -18.94
CA GLU A 4 -10.63 10.60 -19.50
C GLU A 4 -11.29 9.36 -18.90
N PHE A 5 -11.89 9.50 -17.72
CA PHE A 5 -12.55 8.41 -16.98
C PHE A 5 -14.06 8.44 -17.09
N ALA A 6 -14.62 9.57 -17.51
CA ALA A 6 -16.06 9.70 -17.76
C ALA A 6 -16.60 8.57 -18.67
N PRO A 7 -15.90 8.11 -19.72
CA PRO A 7 -16.36 6.99 -20.53
C PRO A 7 -16.43 5.66 -19.76
N VAL A 8 -15.47 5.38 -18.87
CA VAL A 8 -15.47 4.17 -18.03
C VAL A 8 -16.64 4.19 -17.06
N MET A 9 -16.82 5.31 -16.37
CA MET A 9 -17.91 5.47 -15.39
C MET A 9 -19.28 5.36 -16.07
N ALA A 10 -19.48 6.05 -17.20
CA ALA A 10 -20.72 6.00 -17.96
C ALA A 10 -21.02 4.59 -18.51
N ALA A 11 -19.99 3.82 -18.88
CA ALA A 11 -20.16 2.43 -19.30
C ALA A 11 -20.56 1.53 -18.11
N CYS A 12 -19.94 1.70 -16.94
CA CYS A 12 -20.34 1.00 -15.71
C CYS A 12 -21.79 1.34 -15.29
N GLU A 13 -22.15 2.62 -15.26
CA GLU A 13 -23.50 3.08 -14.89
C GLU A 13 -24.59 2.53 -15.83
N ALA A 14 -24.24 2.33 -17.11
CA ALA A 14 -25.13 1.74 -18.10
C ALA A 14 -25.09 0.20 -18.14
N GLY A 15 -24.38 -0.46 -17.21
CA GLY A 15 -24.25 -1.92 -17.15
C GLY A 15 -23.39 -2.53 -18.27
N ARG A 16 -22.70 -1.71 -19.06
CA ARG A 16 -21.80 -2.15 -20.14
C ARG A 16 -20.41 -2.44 -19.59
N HIS A 17 -20.32 -3.42 -18.69
CA HIS A 17 -19.09 -3.72 -17.96
C HIS A 17 -17.94 -4.22 -18.85
N ASP A 18 -18.23 -4.89 -19.96
CA ASP A 18 -17.21 -5.28 -20.94
C ASP A 18 -16.55 -4.07 -21.62
N ASP A 19 -17.36 -3.11 -22.06
CA ASP A 19 -16.87 -1.85 -22.66
C ASP A 19 -16.04 -1.07 -21.63
N ALA A 20 -16.54 -0.97 -20.39
CA ALA A 20 -15.83 -0.33 -19.29
C ALA A 20 -14.47 -0.99 -19.04
N LEU A 21 -14.41 -2.33 -19.09
CA LEU A 21 -13.18 -3.09 -18.89
C LEU A 21 -12.16 -2.82 -20.01
N GLN A 22 -12.61 -2.80 -21.26
CA GLN A 22 -11.72 -2.48 -22.40
C GLN A 22 -11.16 -1.07 -22.32
N LEU A 23 -12.01 -0.09 -21.95
CA LEU A 23 -11.58 1.28 -21.72
C LEU A 23 -10.56 1.36 -20.57
N LEU A 24 -10.81 0.65 -19.47
CA LEU A 24 -9.92 0.64 -18.31
C LEU A 24 -8.55 0.01 -18.63
N LEU A 25 -8.52 -1.05 -19.43
CA LEU A 25 -7.28 -1.65 -19.93
C LEU A 25 -6.49 -0.65 -20.79
N ALA A 26 -7.15 0.07 -21.69
CA ALA A 26 -6.52 1.10 -22.51
C ALA A 26 -5.97 2.28 -21.67
N LEU A 27 -6.67 2.67 -20.60
CA LEU A 27 -6.19 3.68 -19.65
C LEU A 27 -4.94 3.21 -18.91
N PHE A 28 -4.91 1.95 -18.47
CA PHE A 28 -3.74 1.38 -17.79
C PHE A 28 -2.52 1.35 -18.71
N GLU A 29 -2.69 0.89 -19.95
CA GLU A 29 -1.61 0.86 -20.95
C GLU A 29 -1.06 2.27 -21.21
N ARG A 30 -1.95 3.25 -21.36
CA ARG A 30 -1.54 4.66 -21.46
C ARG A 30 -0.81 5.17 -20.24
N ALA A 31 -1.18 4.73 -19.03
CA ALA A 31 -0.51 5.14 -17.81
C ALA A 31 0.96 4.66 -17.77
N ASP A 32 1.27 3.52 -18.38
CA ASP A 32 2.66 3.00 -18.48
C ASP A 32 3.49 3.77 -19.53
N HIS A 33 2.83 4.43 -20.49
CA HIS A 33 3.50 5.18 -21.57
C HIS A 33 3.44 6.69 -21.38
N SER A 34 2.69 7.20 -20.39
CA SER A 34 2.49 8.64 -20.18
C SER A 34 3.58 9.24 -19.30
N PRO A 35 4.39 10.19 -19.82
CA PRO A 35 5.48 10.78 -19.06
C PRO A 35 5.03 11.70 -17.91
N HIS A 36 3.76 12.12 -17.87
CA HIS A 36 3.34 13.27 -17.05
C HIS A 36 2.09 13.07 -16.17
N ASP A 37 1.45 11.90 -16.18
CA ASP A 37 0.15 11.75 -15.51
C ASP A 37 0.14 10.68 -14.40
N ASP A 38 0.59 11.07 -13.19
CA ASP A 38 0.50 10.20 -12.00
C ASP A 38 -0.94 10.01 -11.52
N SER A 39 -1.80 11.00 -11.76
CA SER A 39 -3.23 10.90 -11.50
C SER A 39 -3.90 9.84 -12.37
N LEU A 40 -3.44 9.65 -13.61
CA LEU A 40 -3.98 8.65 -14.52
C LEU A 40 -3.83 7.24 -13.95
N PHE A 41 -2.65 6.93 -13.42
CA PHE A 41 -2.41 5.65 -12.76
C PHE A 41 -3.29 5.48 -11.51
N PHE A 42 -3.32 6.48 -10.62
CA PHE A 42 -4.09 6.40 -9.38
C PHE A 42 -5.57 6.16 -9.63
N ILE A 43 -6.19 6.95 -10.52
CA ILE A 43 -7.61 6.82 -10.83
C ILE A 43 -7.89 5.50 -11.56
N THR A 44 -7.03 5.06 -12.47
CA THR A 44 -7.15 3.74 -13.12
C THR A 44 -7.16 2.61 -12.09
N MET A 45 -6.25 2.63 -11.11
CA MET A 45 -6.20 1.62 -10.03
C MET A 45 -7.40 1.70 -9.07
N PHE A 46 -7.95 2.90 -8.87
CA PHE A 46 -9.20 3.08 -8.13
C PHE A 46 -10.38 2.44 -8.88
N GLN A 47 -10.53 2.73 -10.17
CA GLN A 47 -11.60 2.18 -11.02
C GLN A 47 -11.53 0.65 -11.13
N TRP A 48 -10.32 0.09 -11.22
CA TRP A 48 -10.14 -1.36 -11.09
C TRP A 48 -10.75 -1.90 -9.79
N GLY A 49 -10.48 -1.24 -8.66
CA GLY A 49 -11.02 -1.64 -7.36
C GLY A 49 -12.55 -1.68 -7.31
N MET A 50 -13.21 -0.76 -8.01
CA MET A 50 -14.68 -0.75 -8.16
C MET A 50 -15.14 -1.93 -9.02
N MET A 51 -14.56 -2.12 -10.20
CA MET A 51 -14.94 -3.20 -11.13
C MET A 51 -14.75 -4.60 -10.53
N LEU A 52 -13.73 -4.83 -9.70
CA LEU A 52 -13.49 -6.14 -9.07
C LEU A 52 -14.60 -6.58 -8.10
N LYS A 53 -15.43 -5.63 -7.62
CA LYS A 53 -16.57 -5.91 -6.75
C LYS A 53 -17.81 -6.32 -7.54
N GLU A 54 -18.00 -5.72 -8.72
CA GLU A 54 -19.24 -5.80 -9.48
C GLU A 54 -19.15 -6.77 -10.67
N TYR A 55 -17.96 -6.97 -11.23
CA TYR A 55 -17.77 -7.68 -12.49
C TYR A 55 -16.68 -8.77 -12.41
N PRO A 56 -17.03 -10.06 -12.23
CA PRO A 56 -16.06 -11.15 -12.09
C PRO A 56 -14.99 -11.24 -13.20
N PRO A 57 -15.29 -10.99 -14.50
CA PRO A 57 -14.26 -10.99 -15.55
C PRO A 57 -13.15 -9.95 -15.34
N ALA A 58 -13.41 -8.86 -14.62
CA ALA A 58 -12.37 -7.89 -14.26
C ALA A 58 -11.24 -8.53 -13.43
N ARG A 59 -11.54 -9.52 -12.57
CA ARG A 59 -10.50 -10.26 -11.81
C ARG A 59 -9.59 -11.08 -12.72
N VAL A 60 -10.13 -11.66 -13.79
CA VAL A 60 -9.35 -12.41 -14.77
C VAL A 60 -8.46 -11.46 -15.57
N ALA A 61 -9.00 -10.33 -16.02
CA ALA A 61 -8.25 -9.32 -16.76
C ALA A 61 -7.13 -8.70 -15.91
N MET A 62 -7.40 -8.32 -14.66
CA MET A 62 -6.38 -7.79 -13.76
C MET A 62 -5.26 -8.79 -13.50
N ARG A 63 -5.56 -10.09 -13.34
CA ARG A 63 -4.52 -11.13 -13.20
C ARG A 63 -3.61 -11.21 -14.43
N ARG A 64 -4.18 -11.17 -15.64
CA ARG A 64 -3.41 -11.18 -16.89
C ARG A 64 -2.48 -9.98 -16.97
N VAL A 65 -3.00 -8.78 -16.74
CA VAL A 65 -2.19 -7.56 -16.72
C VAL A 65 -1.08 -7.67 -15.66
N ARG A 66 -1.41 -8.14 -14.45
CA ARG A 66 -0.43 -8.34 -13.36
C ARG A 66 0.69 -9.31 -13.75
N ASP A 67 0.35 -10.42 -14.42
CA ASP A 67 1.32 -11.41 -14.91
C ASP A 67 2.22 -10.82 -16.01
N GLU A 68 1.65 -10.03 -16.94
CA GLU A 68 2.41 -9.31 -17.97
C GLU A 68 3.38 -8.28 -17.36
N GLN A 69 2.93 -7.53 -16.35
CA GLN A 69 3.78 -6.59 -15.63
C GLN A 69 4.93 -7.29 -14.90
N ALA A 70 4.66 -8.46 -14.30
CA ALA A 70 5.68 -9.28 -13.65
C ALA A 70 6.73 -9.80 -14.64
N ALA A 71 6.31 -10.27 -15.82
CA ALA A 71 7.23 -10.69 -16.87
C ALA A 71 8.15 -9.55 -17.32
N ARG A 72 7.61 -8.34 -17.54
CA ARG A 72 8.37 -7.14 -17.92
C ARG A 72 9.35 -6.70 -16.82
N LEU A 73 8.91 -6.73 -15.56
CA LEU A 73 9.77 -6.44 -14.41
C LEU A 73 10.98 -7.39 -14.37
N LEU A 74 10.75 -8.69 -14.53
CA LEU A 74 11.82 -9.69 -14.52
C LEU A 74 12.74 -9.58 -15.74
N ALA A 75 12.22 -9.12 -16.88
CA ALA A 75 13.02 -8.79 -18.06
C ALA A 75 13.87 -7.51 -17.93
N GLY A 76 13.72 -6.75 -16.84
CA GLY A 76 14.52 -5.55 -16.54
C GLY A 76 13.80 -4.22 -16.73
N GLU A 77 12.51 -4.23 -17.06
CA GLU A 77 11.70 -3.01 -17.10
C GLU A 77 11.26 -2.61 -15.69
N ILE A 78 12.21 -2.15 -14.87
CA ILE A 78 12.00 -1.89 -13.44
C ILE A 78 11.04 -0.71 -13.18
N VAL A 79 10.96 0.25 -14.09
CA VAL A 79 10.13 1.46 -13.96
C VAL A 79 8.82 1.25 -14.72
N PHE A 80 7.71 1.69 -14.13
CA PHE A 80 6.40 1.81 -14.78
C PHE A 80 6.11 3.29 -15.08
N GLY A 81 5.73 3.62 -16.31
CA GLY A 81 5.55 5.02 -16.71
C GLY A 81 6.86 5.75 -17.00
N ALA A 82 6.86 7.05 -16.70
CA ALA A 82 7.98 7.95 -16.97
C ALA A 82 9.25 7.61 -16.20
N THR A 83 10.37 7.41 -16.91
CA THR A 83 11.70 7.16 -16.33
C THR A 83 12.41 8.43 -15.88
N GLU A 84 12.09 9.59 -16.48
CA GLU A 84 12.76 10.87 -16.22
C GLU A 84 12.26 11.59 -14.94
N LYS A 85 11.32 11.00 -14.21
CA LYS A 85 10.81 11.58 -12.96
C LYS A 85 11.86 11.53 -11.85
N ARG A 86 11.84 12.52 -10.96
CA ARG A 86 12.65 12.53 -9.73
C ARG A 86 12.45 11.26 -8.89
N TRP A 87 11.23 10.73 -8.89
CA TRP A 87 10.83 9.51 -8.21
C TRP A 87 10.03 8.63 -9.19
N PRO A 88 10.70 7.83 -10.03
CA PRO A 88 10.02 6.98 -10.98
C PRO A 88 9.23 5.89 -10.23
N ARG A 89 8.03 5.56 -10.72
CA ARG A 89 7.20 4.53 -10.10
C ARG A 89 7.83 3.17 -10.37
N SER A 90 8.04 2.38 -9.32
CA SER A 90 8.48 0.99 -9.48
C SER A 90 7.38 0.14 -10.12
N ARG A 91 7.73 -0.68 -11.10
CA ARG A 91 6.80 -1.68 -11.66
C ARG A 91 6.43 -2.73 -10.61
N PHE A 92 7.31 -3.03 -9.66
CA PHE A 92 6.98 -3.88 -8.50
C PHE A 92 5.91 -3.24 -7.62
N GLN A 93 5.95 -1.93 -7.40
CA GLN A 93 4.90 -1.20 -6.67
C GLN A 93 3.53 -1.32 -7.34
N VAL A 94 3.49 -1.27 -8.69
CA VAL A 94 2.25 -1.48 -9.45
C VAL A 94 1.71 -2.88 -9.22
N ILE A 95 2.56 -3.89 -9.37
CA ILE A 95 2.18 -5.30 -9.20
C ILE A 95 1.69 -5.58 -7.78
N ALA A 96 2.43 -5.15 -6.75
CA ALA A 96 2.02 -5.29 -5.36
C ALA A 96 0.67 -4.62 -5.09
N GLY A 97 0.40 -3.46 -5.70
CA GLY A 97 -0.90 -2.79 -5.63
C GLY A 97 -2.03 -3.57 -6.31
N MET A 98 -1.75 -4.28 -7.40
CA MET A 98 -2.71 -5.18 -8.05
C MET A 98 -2.96 -6.44 -7.21
N ASP A 99 -1.90 -7.06 -6.70
CA ASP A 99 -2.00 -8.24 -5.85
C ASP A 99 -2.76 -7.95 -4.56
N GLY A 100 -2.57 -6.78 -3.96
CA GLY A 100 -3.37 -6.33 -2.81
C GLY A 100 -4.88 -6.27 -3.11
N LYS A 101 -5.28 -5.79 -4.29
CA LYS A 101 -6.70 -5.77 -4.71
C LYS A 101 -7.23 -7.17 -5.06
N LEU A 102 -6.37 -8.06 -5.53
CA LEU A 102 -6.71 -9.45 -5.83
C LEU A 102 -6.70 -10.35 -4.60
N GLY A 103 -6.16 -9.89 -3.46
CA GLY A 103 -5.91 -10.74 -2.29
C GLY A 103 -4.80 -11.76 -2.51
N ALA A 104 -3.85 -11.47 -3.40
CA ALA A 104 -2.83 -12.38 -3.89
C ALA A 104 -1.46 -12.16 -3.22
N SER A 105 -1.43 -12.02 -1.90
CA SER A 105 -0.20 -11.76 -1.13
C SER A 105 0.92 -12.77 -1.41
N ARG A 106 0.58 -14.05 -1.56
CA ARG A 106 1.55 -15.10 -1.94
C ARG A 106 2.26 -14.80 -3.26
N ALA A 107 1.55 -14.23 -4.25
CA ALA A 107 2.14 -13.86 -5.53
C ALA A 107 3.15 -12.71 -5.37
N THR A 108 2.87 -11.71 -4.52
CA THR A 108 3.82 -10.65 -4.17
C THR A 108 5.10 -11.24 -3.58
N TYR A 109 4.99 -12.19 -2.64
CA TYR A 109 6.16 -12.86 -2.05
C TYR A 109 6.98 -13.62 -3.08
N GLU A 110 6.34 -14.45 -3.90
CA GLU A 110 7.04 -15.26 -4.91
C GLU A 110 7.71 -14.41 -5.99
N LEU A 111 7.07 -13.31 -6.41
CA LEU A 111 7.67 -12.35 -7.32
C LEU A 111 8.85 -11.63 -6.66
N PHE A 112 8.75 -11.25 -5.38
CA PHE A 112 9.84 -10.61 -4.66
C PHE A 112 11.08 -11.51 -4.58
N LEU A 113 10.91 -12.81 -4.32
CA LEU A 113 12.02 -13.76 -4.34
C LEU A 113 12.72 -13.81 -5.71
N GLN A 114 11.95 -13.81 -6.80
CA GLN A 114 12.52 -13.76 -8.16
C GLN A 114 13.22 -12.42 -8.42
N LEU A 115 12.63 -11.31 -7.99
CA LEU A 115 13.20 -9.97 -8.13
C LEU A 115 14.53 -9.83 -7.39
N ARG A 116 14.67 -10.44 -6.20
CA ARG A 116 15.94 -10.43 -5.44
C ARG A 116 17.08 -11.10 -6.19
N VAL A 117 16.79 -12.13 -6.99
CA VAL A 117 17.79 -12.86 -7.77
C VAL A 117 18.11 -12.10 -9.06
N ALA A 118 17.09 -11.65 -9.79
CA ALA A 118 17.26 -11.00 -11.08
C ALA A 118 17.80 -9.56 -10.96
N TRP A 119 17.28 -8.80 -9.98
CA TRP A 119 17.54 -7.36 -9.81
C TRP A 119 17.68 -6.97 -8.33
N PRO A 120 18.79 -7.37 -7.66
CA PRO A 120 18.96 -7.18 -6.21
C PRO A 120 18.77 -5.74 -5.72
N GLN A 121 19.22 -4.75 -6.49
CA GLN A 121 19.08 -3.33 -6.14
C GLN A 121 17.62 -2.86 -6.19
N ALA A 122 16.85 -3.33 -7.17
CA ALA A 122 15.42 -3.03 -7.25
C ALA A 122 14.67 -3.69 -6.10
N ALA A 123 15.00 -4.96 -5.79
CA ALA A 123 14.43 -5.66 -4.64
C ALA A 123 14.74 -4.93 -3.32
N GLN A 124 15.97 -4.46 -3.11
CA GLN A 124 16.34 -3.71 -1.91
C GLN A 124 15.50 -2.43 -1.75
N ARG A 125 15.35 -1.65 -2.82
CA ARG A 125 14.56 -0.41 -2.81
C ARG A 125 13.09 -0.68 -2.51
N ASP A 126 12.54 -1.74 -3.08
CA ASP A 126 11.12 -2.02 -3.09
C ASP A 126 10.68 -3.03 -2.00
N ALA A 127 11.61 -3.50 -1.17
CA ALA A 127 11.38 -4.54 -0.17
C ALA A 127 10.24 -4.22 0.81
N PHE A 128 10.09 -2.94 1.17
CA PHE A 128 9.04 -2.48 2.08
C PHE A 128 7.62 -2.84 1.58
N LEU A 129 7.43 -2.97 0.26
CA LEU A 129 6.16 -3.34 -0.37
C LEU A 129 5.82 -4.83 -0.22
N ALA A 130 6.82 -5.67 0.05
CA ALA A 130 6.66 -7.12 0.17
C ALA A 130 6.70 -7.62 1.62
N LEU A 131 6.97 -6.75 2.61
CA LEU A 131 7.16 -7.18 4.01
C LEU A 131 5.94 -7.92 4.59
N GLU A 132 4.73 -7.41 4.35
CA GLU A 132 3.50 -8.11 4.78
C GLU A 132 3.38 -9.48 4.12
N ALA A 133 3.68 -9.57 2.82
CA ALA A 133 3.65 -10.83 2.09
C ALA A 133 4.71 -11.84 2.57
N MET A 134 5.91 -11.37 2.96
CA MET A 134 6.94 -12.22 3.58
C MET A 134 6.46 -12.78 4.92
N VAL A 135 5.84 -11.93 5.75
CA VAL A 135 5.32 -12.29 7.07
C VAL A 135 4.15 -13.27 6.96
N GLU A 136 3.22 -13.04 6.03
CA GLU A 136 2.11 -13.96 5.75
C GLU A 136 2.59 -15.30 5.20
N ALA A 137 3.69 -15.32 4.43
CA ALA A 137 4.35 -16.53 3.96
C ALA A 137 5.16 -17.25 5.06
N GLY A 138 5.32 -16.65 6.24
CA GLY A 138 6.11 -17.19 7.36
C GLY A 138 7.62 -17.01 7.22
N ASP A 139 8.09 -16.23 6.23
CA ASP A 139 9.51 -15.97 6.01
C ASP A 139 10.01 -14.80 6.87
N TYR A 140 9.93 -15.01 8.19
CA TYR A 140 10.25 -13.98 9.18
C TYR A 140 11.72 -13.57 9.14
N ALA A 141 12.62 -14.51 8.82
CA ALA A 141 14.03 -14.22 8.68
C ALA A 141 14.28 -13.26 7.50
N LEU A 142 13.61 -13.47 6.36
CA LEU A 142 13.71 -12.54 5.24
C LEU A 142 13.12 -11.18 5.59
N ALA A 143 11.94 -11.14 6.22
CA ALA A 143 11.31 -9.89 6.62
C ALA A 143 12.21 -9.09 7.57
N GLU A 144 12.87 -9.75 8.53
CA GLU A 144 13.83 -9.12 9.46
C GLU A 144 14.99 -8.43 8.72
N THR A 145 15.44 -8.96 7.58
CA THR A 145 16.54 -8.33 6.82
C THR A 145 16.19 -6.97 6.20
N TYR A 146 14.89 -6.71 6.00
CA TYR A 146 14.41 -5.50 5.32
C TYR A 146 13.63 -4.56 6.26
N LEU A 147 13.20 -5.05 7.41
CA LEU A 147 12.60 -4.22 8.45
C LEU A 147 13.67 -3.33 9.09
N GLY A 148 13.43 -2.02 9.07
CA GLY A 148 14.19 -1.07 9.87
C GLY A 148 13.76 -1.10 11.34
N ASP A 149 14.41 -0.26 12.15
CA ASP A 149 13.96 0.02 13.52
C ASP A 149 12.77 1.00 13.48
N PRO A 150 11.53 0.57 13.81
CA PRO A 150 10.38 1.46 13.82
C PRO A 150 10.51 2.56 14.88
N LEU A 151 11.27 2.35 15.96
CA LEU A 151 11.45 3.35 17.02
C LEU A 151 12.20 4.59 16.52
N ALA A 152 12.99 4.47 15.45
CA ALA A 152 13.62 5.62 14.79
C ALA A 152 12.59 6.62 14.21
N GLY A 153 11.32 6.21 14.04
CA GLY A 153 10.23 7.08 13.59
C GLY A 153 9.54 7.89 14.70
N LEU A 154 9.87 7.65 15.98
CA LEU A 154 9.18 8.26 17.12
C LEU A 154 9.30 9.79 17.15
N ASP A 155 10.49 10.33 16.92
CA ASP A 155 10.71 11.78 16.95
C ASP A 155 9.84 12.47 15.91
N ARG A 156 9.82 11.94 14.68
CA ARG A 156 8.98 12.44 13.59
C ARG A 156 7.49 12.36 13.94
N LEU A 157 7.04 11.27 14.54
CA LEU A 157 5.64 11.12 14.96
C LEU A 157 5.25 12.16 16.03
N ASN A 158 6.11 12.33 17.04
CA ASN A 158 5.90 13.30 18.11
C ASN A 158 5.94 14.75 17.58
N GLU A 159 6.86 15.08 16.68
CA GLU A 159 6.93 16.39 16.01
C GLU A 159 5.68 16.66 15.15
N CYS A 160 5.19 15.64 14.42
CA CYS A 160 3.97 15.75 13.64
C CYS A 160 2.78 16.12 14.55
N ALA A 161 2.71 15.53 15.75
CA ALA A 161 1.66 15.77 16.73
C ALA A 161 1.64 17.21 17.28
N LEU A 162 2.74 17.95 17.19
CA LEU A 162 2.80 19.35 17.61
C LEU A 162 2.12 20.31 16.62
N THR A 163 1.97 19.89 15.35
CA THR A 163 1.56 20.77 14.24
C THR A 163 0.32 20.31 13.51
N HIS A 164 -0.09 19.06 13.70
CA HIS A 164 -1.24 18.47 13.03
C HIS A 164 -2.19 17.86 14.06
N VAL A 165 -3.48 17.96 13.81
CA VAL A 165 -4.50 17.27 14.59
C VAL A 165 -4.67 15.85 14.07
N LEU A 166 -4.94 14.92 14.98
CA LEU A 166 -5.08 13.49 14.64
C LEU A 166 -6.26 13.25 13.70
N ILE A 167 -7.39 13.87 14.03
CA ILE A 167 -8.62 13.84 13.26
C ILE A 167 -8.88 15.26 12.77
N PRO A 168 -8.44 15.61 11.55
CA PRO A 168 -8.69 16.96 11.04
C PRO A 168 -10.14 17.13 10.56
N PRO A 169 -10.58 18.38 10.35
CA PRO A 169 -11.85 18.67 9.69
C PRO A 169 -11.91 18.04 8.29
N SER A 170 -13.13 17.81 7.80
CA SER A 170 -13.34 17.20 6.48
C SER A 170 -12.60 17.97 5.37
N ARG A 171 -12.13 17.23 4.36
CA ARG A 171 -11.33 17.70 3.21
C ARG A 171 -9.91 18.19 3.56
N GLN A 172 -9.44 18.03 4.79
CA GLN A 172 -8.04 18.23 5.13
C GLN A 172 -7.27 16.90 5.16
N PRO A 173 -6.02 16.85 4.68
CA PRO A 173 -5.23 15.62 4.73
C PRO A 173 -4.97 15.16 6.18
N PRO A 174 -5.29 13.91 6.55
CA PRO A 174 -5.10 13.38 7.90
C PRO A 174 -3.64 12.97 8.13
N ARG A 175 -2.73 13.95 8.11
CA ARG A 175 -1.28 13.73 8.16
C ARG A 175 -0.82 12.99 9.41
N LEU A 176 -1.23 13.44 10.60
CA LEU A 176 -0.86 12.77 11.84
C LEU A 176 -1.41 11.34 11.92
N ALA A 177 -2.63 11.12 11.44
CA ALA A 177 -3.19 9.78 11.39
C ALA A 177 -2.43 8.85 10.45
N ALA A 178 -2.01 9.35 9.29
CA ALA A 178 -1.18 8.58 8.35
C ALA A 178 0.17 8.21 8.98
N GLU A 179 0.84 9.15 9.65
CA GLU A 179 2.09 8.88 10.36
C GLU A 179 1.91 7.86 11.48
N LEU A 180 0.86 7.99 12.30
CA LEU A 180 0.57 7.04 13.37
C LEU A 180 0.27 5.63 12.82
N THR A 181 -0.47 5.55 11.72
CA THR A 181 -0.83 4.28 11.08
C THR A 181 0.42 3.59 10.52
N ASN A 182 1.29 4.34 9.84
CA ASN A 182 2.54 3.80 9.32
C ASN A 182 3.46 3.32 10.44
N PHE A 183 3.65 4.13 11.48
CA PHE A 183 4.43 3.74 12.66
C PHE A 183 3.88 2.47 13.33
N SER A 184 2.56 2.44 13.57
CA SER A 184 1.91 1.29 14.20
C SER A 184 1.98 0.04 13.34
N LYS A 185 1.89 0.19 12.01
CA LYS A 185 2.09 -0.92 11.05
C LYS A 185 3.49 -1.50 11.17
N ASP A 186 4.53 -0.66 11.17
CA ASP A 186 5.92 -1.12 11.23
C ASP A 186 6.22 -1.80 12.57
N VAL A 187 5.76 -1.23 13.69
CA VAL A 187 5.86 -1.84 15.03
C VAL A 187 5.17 -3.20 15.04
N ARG A 188 3.93 -3.30 14.54
CA ARG A 188 3.18 -4.55 14.49
C ARG A 188 3.90 -5.60 13.65
N LEU A 189 4.42 -5.21 12.49
CA LEU A 189 5.07 -6.13 11.57
C LEU A 189 6.35 -6.72 12.19
N LEU A 190 7.17 -5.87 12.83
CA LEU A 190 8.36 -6.33 13.53
C LEU A 190 8.04 -7.17 14.77
N CYS A 191 6.96 -6.87 15.49
CA CYS A 191 6.47 -7.72 16.58
C CYS A 191 6.10 -9.13 16.08
N VAL A 192 5.40 -9.22 14.95
CA VAL A 192 5.03 -10.52 14.35
C VAL A 192 6.29 -11.27 13.92
N VAL A 193 7.26 -10.59 13.29
CA VAL A 193 8.54 -11.19 12.91
C VAL A 193 9.30 -11.73 14.11
N HIS A 194 9.44 -10.94 15.18
CA HIS A 194 10.10 -11.40 16.41
C HIS A 194 9.40 -12.60 17.02
N ARG A 195 8.07 -12.60 17.12
CA ARG A 195 7.32 -13.77 17.61
C ARG A 195 7.51 -14.99 16.72
N GLY A 196 7.46 -14.81 15.40
CA GLY A 196 7.71 -15.87 14.41
C GLY A 196 9.12 -16.47 14.49
N LEU A 197 10.10 -15.67 14.93
CA LEU A 197 11.48 -16.11 15.20
C LEU A 197 11.68 -16.65 16.63
N GLY A 198 10.61 -16.82 17.42
CA GLY A 198 10.68 -17.30 18.81
C GLY A 198 11.17 -16.26 19.83
N ARG A 199 11.19 -14.98 19.47
CA ARG A 199 11.66 -13.84 20.30
C ARG A 199 10.49 -13.06 20.88
N ALA A 200 9.60 -13.74 21.61
CA ALA A 200 8.39 -13.12 22.17
C ALA A 200 8.71 -11.93 23.09
N ASP A 201 9.71 -12.07 23.98
CA ASP A 201 10.14 -11.00 24.88
C ASP A 201 10.61 -9.75 24.12
N ALA A 202 11.25 -9.92 22.97
CA ALA A 202 11.68 -8.81 22.13
C ALA A 202 10.49 -8.09 21.49
N ALA A 203 9.46 -8.83 21.05
CA ALA A 203 8.23 -8.23 20.55
C ALA A 203 7.48 -7.43 21.63
N ASP A 204 7.42 -7.95 22.86
CA ASP A 204 6.73 -7.28 23.96
C ASP A 204 7.52 -6.05 24.44
N THR A 205 8.85 -6.14 24.48
CA THR A 205 9.74 -5.00 24.75
C THR A 205 9.59 -3.92 23.69
N LEU A 206 9.59 -4.28 22.40
CA LEU A 206 9.39 -3.36 21.29
C LEU A 206 8.05 -2.63 21.40
N ARG A 207 6.96 -3.37 21.61
CA ARG A 207 5.63 -2.78 21.76
C ARG A 207 5.58 -1.80 22.94
N THR A 208 6.18 -2.18 24.06
CA THR A 208 6.23 -1.35 25.27
C THR A 208 7.02 -0.06 25.02
N ALA A 209 8.21 -0.18 24.41
CA ALA A 209 9.06 0.95 24.07
C ALA A 209 8.38 1.91 23.08
N ALA A 210 7.72 1.36 22.04
CA ALA A 210 6.98 2.14 21.06
C ALA A 210 5.87 2.99 21.72
N LEU A 211 5.07 2.38 22.60
CA LEU A 211 4.00 3.10 23.30
C LEU A 211 4.54 4.13 24.31
N ALA A 212 5.58 3.77 25.05
CA ALA A 212 6.21 4.68 26.02
C ALA A 212 6.88 5.90 25.33
N GLY A 213 7.37 5.73 24.10
CA GLY A 213 7.99 6.80 23.31
C GLY A 213 7.01 7.82 22.73
N ILE A 214 5.71 7.55 22.71
CA ILE A 214 4.70 8.51 22.26
C ILE A 214 4.39 9.47 23.40
N VAL A 215 4.66 10.76 23.17
CA VAL A 215 4.58 11.81 24.22
C VAL A 215 3.13 12.14 24.58
N SER A 216 2.25 12.29 23.59
CA SER A 216 0.85 12.63 23.80
C SER A 216 0.06 11.40 24.28
N ASP A 217 -0.65 11.52 25.40
CA ASP A 217 -1.48 10.45 25.94
C ASP A 217 -2.64 10.07 24.99
N ASP A 218 -3.28 11.06 24.35
CA ASP A 218 -4.32 10.81 23.35
C ASP A 218 -3.77 10.04 22.14
N LEU A 219 -2.60 10.44 21.64
CA LEU A 219 -1.95 9.76 20.53
C LEU A 219 -1.54 8.34 20.91
N ARG A 220 -1.05 8.15 22.15
CA ARG A 220 -0.70 6.83 22.70
C ARG A 220 -1.92 5.92 22.82
N ALA A 221 -3.07 6.44 23.25
CA ALA A 221 -4.31 5.68 23.32
C ALA A 221 -4.76 5.20 21.93
N TRP A 222 -4.64 6.06 20.91
CA TRP A 222 -4.88 5.67 19.53
C TRP A 222 -3.87 4.66 18.99
N ALA A 223 -2.59 4.78 19.36
CA ALA A 223 -1.57 3.82 18.99
C ALA A 223 -1.89 2.42 19.54
N VAL A 224 -2.33 2.33 20.80
CA VAL A 224 -2.79 1.05 21.39
C VAL A 224 -3.90 0.45 20.54
N ARG A 225 -4.93 1.24 20.22
CA ARG A 225 -6.07 0.79 19.42
C ARG A 225 -5.65 0.35 18.01
N GLU A 226 -4.77 1.09 17.35
CA GLU A 226 -4.30 0.78 15.99
C GLU A 226 -3.40 -0.46 15.94
N LEU A 227 -2.63 -0.72 17.01
CA LEU A 227 -1.82 -1.93 17.16
C LEU A 227 -2.69 -3.18 17.38
N ASP A 228 -3.79 -3.06 18.11
CA ASP A 228 -4.71 -4.16 18.41
C ASP A 228 -5.74 -4.40 17.30
N GLU A 229 -6.22 -3.31 16.69
CA GLU A 229 -7.22 -3.30 15.63
C GLU A 229 -6.70 -2.50 14.41
N PRO A 230 -5.92 -3.14 13.52
CA PRO A 230 -5.42 -2.51 12.30
C PRO A 230 -6.52 -1.74 11.54
N GLY A 231 -6.25 -0.49 11.18
CA GLY A 231 -7.14 0.40 10.46
C GLY A 231 -8.26 1.03 11.29
N ALA A 232 -8.25 0.90 12.62
CA ALA A 232 -9.25 1.50 13.50
C ALA A 232 -9.32 3.02 13.34
N LEU A 233 -8.16 3.68 13.19
CA LEU A 233 -8.09 5.12 13.03
C LEU A 233 -8.72 5.60 11.71
N PHE A 234 -8.46 4.90 10.60
CA PHE A 234 -9.05 5.27 9.31
C PHE A 234 -10.54 4.96 9.24
N ARG A 235 -11.02 3.91 9.93
CA ARG A 235 -12.47 3.67 10.08
C ARG A 235 -13.15 4.81 10.82
N GLU A 236 -12.53 5.33 11.89
CA GLU A 236 -13.03 6.50 12.63
C GLU A 236 -13.06 7.77 11.74
N LEU A 237 -12.00 8.01 10.98
CA LEU A 237 -11.94 9.14 10.04
C LEU A 237 -13.09 9.07 9.02
N SER A 238 -13.31 7.89 8.40
CA SER A 238 -14.40 7.70 7.44
C SER A 238 -15.78 7.92 8.06
N ALA A 239 -16.02 7.44 9.27
CA ALA A 239 -17.30 7.61 9.95
C ALA A 239 -17.62 9.11 10.22
N ARG A 240 -16.62 9.91 10.60
CA ARG A 240 -16.81 11.35 10.85
C ARG A 240 -17.00 12.18 9.59
N ASP A 241 -16.37 11.77 8.48
CA ASP A 241 -16.61 12.38 7.18
C ASP A 241 -18.06 12.12 6.70
N GLU A 242 -18.61 10.93 6.97
CA GLU A 242 -20.01 10.60 6.65
C GLU A 242 -21.02 11.40 7.50
N GLU A 243 -20.71 11.66 8.77
CA GLU A 243 -21.55 12.50 9.67
C GLU A 243 -21.48 14.01 9.36
N SER A 244 -20.47 14.45 8.61
CA SER A 244 -20.26 15.86 8.25
C SER A 244 -20.88 16.25 6.90
N LEU A 245 -21.56 15.32 6.22
CA LEU A 245 -22.27 15.49 4.94
C LEU A 245 -23.77 15.70 5.15
#